data_AF-A0A139DPP6-F1
#
_entry.id   AF-A0A139DPP6-F1
#
_cell.length_a   1.000
_cell.length_b   1.000
_cell.length_c   1.000
_cell.angle_alpha   90.00
_cell.angle_beta   90.00
_cell.angle_gamma   90.00
#
_symmetry.space_group_name_H-M   'P 1'
#
loop_
_entity.id
_entity.type
_entity.pdbx_description
1 polymer ?
#
loop_
_entity_poly.entity_id
_entity_poly.type
_entity_poly.pdbx_seq_one_letter_code
_entity_poly.pdbx_strand_id
1 'polypeptide(L)'
;MSHAIDFFYQHAGHVLRPYMTTTAAHPDDFCAVCHRPASQWHITDEKVIFNNYGNIENHCLACHSLYEGSVELFGVERLAKGTPVPMKLGMATGCGVLVTPTKTTLFLNGFIKKMGQADKPPFEMIELSGNAAHKAMIANPPTEPEYLYIGNFGRKKAELVSNMALSSPDTLVICEEATQTIVPMAVTRDLIDVSRDLGLKTSEVNGIKRLLRQLYTGAISPDDDKLHSELSKWASQWPRLFDTLKTMPADPHQRLNILQLW
;
A
#
# COMPACT_ATOMS: atom_id res chain seq x y z
N MET A 1 -1.53 -2.08 -20.39
CA MET A 1 -1.30 -1.44 -19.09
C MET A 1 0.12 -1.70 -18.68
N SER A 2 0.84 -0.68 -18.19
CA SER A 2 2.19 -0.83 -17.64
C SER A 2 2.09 -1.55 -16.28
N HIS A 3 3.01 -2.46 -15.95
CA HIS A 3 2.96 -3.18 -14.68
C HIS A 3 3.22 -2.18 -13.52
N ALA A 4 2.54 -2.34 -12.38
CA ALA A 4 2.67 -1.40 -11.26
C ALA A 4 4.12 -1.19 -10.75
N ILE A 5 5.01 -2.19 -10.89
CA ILE A 5 6.43 -2.05 -10.54
C ILE A 5 7.18 -1.15 -11.53
N ASP A 6 6.75 -1.10 -12.79
CA ASP A 6 7.32 -0.19 -13.78
C ASP A 6 6.90 1.25 -13.48
N PHE A 7 5.64 1.45 -13.07
CA PHE A 7 5.17 2.75 -12.56
C PHE A 7 5.97 3.19 -11.34
N PHE A 8 6.19 2.28 -10.37
CA PHE A 8 7.05 2.55 -9.22
C PHE A 8 8.45 2.99 -9.65
N TYR A 9 9.07 2.25 -10.57
CA TYR A 9 10.41 2.57 -11.05
C TYR A 9 10.46 3.92 -11.73
N GLN A 10 9.56 4.17 -12.69
CA GLN A 10 9.49 5.41 -13.46
C GLN A 10 9.38 6.65 -12.56
N HIS A 11 8.59 6.59 -11.48
CA HIS A 11 8.29 7.76 -10.65
C HIS A 11 9.04 7.82 -9.31
N ALA A 12 9.59 6.72 -8.85
CA ALA A 12 10.33 6.65 -7.58
C ALA A 12 11.62 5.83 -7.70
N GLY A 13 11.54 4.58 -8.12
CA GLY A 13 12.66 3.63 -8.06
C GLY A 13 13.88 4.00 -8.91
N HIS A 14 13.73 4.82 -9.95
CA HIS A 14 14.82 5.23 -10.83
C HIS A 14 15.94 6.00 -10.10
N VAL A 15 15.64 6.65 -8.96
CA VAL A 15 16.66 7.37 -8.16
C VAL A 15 17.77 6.42 -7.66
N LEU A 16 17.48 5.12 -7.60
CA LEU A 16 18.44 4.10 -7.18
C LEU A 16 19.32 3.59 -8.33
N ARG A 17 19.01 3.93 -9.59
CA ARG A 17 19.74 3.44 -10.77
C ARG A 17 21.27 3.65 -10.68
N PRO A 18 21.81 4.79 -10.19
CA PRO A 18 23.24 5.00 -10.07
C PRO A 18 23.95 4.06 -9.08
N TYR A 19 23.21 3.43 -8.17
CA TYR A 19 23.74 2.53 -7.14
C TYR A 19 23.65 1.05 -7.56
N MET A 20 22.92 0.74 -8.64
CA MET A 20 22.76 -0.62 -9.14
C MET A 20 23.95 -1.04 -10.00
N THR A 21 24.53 -2.20 -9.71
CA THR A 21 25.49 -2.86 -10.61
C THR A 21 24.74 -3.66 -11.66
N THR A 22 24.74 -3.18 -12.91
CA THR A 22 24.00 -3.79 -14.01
C THR A 22 24.88 -4.53 -15.01
N THR A 23 24.29 -5.53 -15.67
CA THR A 23 24.87 -6.23 -16.82
C THR A 23 23.85 -6.28 -17.96
N ALA A 24 24.29 -6.62 -19.17
CA ALA A 24 23.40 -6.78 -20.31
C ALA A 24 22.41 -7.94 -20.07
N ALA A 25 21.14 -7.70 -20.39
CA ALA A 25 20.10 -8.73 -20.38
C ALA A 25 20.15 -9.58 -21.64
N HIS A 26 19.85 -10.87 -21.50
CA HIS A 26 19.63 -11.80 -22.60
C HIS A 26 18.11 -11.91 -22.89
N PRO A 27 17.68 -12.12 -24.14
CA PRO A 27 16.26 -12.30 -24.47
C PRO A 27 15.54 -13.41 -23.68
N ASP A 28 16.28 -14.45 -23.28
CA ASP A 28 15.77 -15.59 -22.50
C ASP A 28 15.79 -15.35 -20.97
N ASP A 29 16.24 -14.19 -20.50
CA ASP A 29 16.24 -13.88 -19.08
C ASP A 29 14.82 -13.65 -18.56
N PHE A 30 14.57 -14.13 -17.34
CA PHE A 30 13.35 -13.87 -16.58
C PHE A 30 13.71 -13.20 -15.26
N CYS A 31 12.87 -12.24 -14.84
CA CYS A 31 13.04 -11.62 -13.54
C CYS A 31 12.53 -12.55 -12.44
N ALA A 32 13.36 -12.87 -11.45
CA ALA A 32 12.99 -13.73 -10.32
C ALA A 32 11.90 -13.13 -9.41
N VAL A 33 11.62 -11.82 -9.53
CA VAL A 33 10.68 -11.09 -8.67
C VAL A 33 9.31 -10.91 -9.33
N CYS A 34 9.24 -10.38 -10.56
CA CYS A 34 7.98 -10.21 -11.28
C CYS A 34 7.66 -11.36 -12.25
N HIS A 35 8.57 -12.32 -12.42
CA HIS A 35 8.45 -13.47 -13.33
C HIS A 35 8.24 -13.12 -14.81
N ARG A 36 8.37 -11.85 -15.19
CA ARG A 36 8.29 -11.42 -16.59
C ARG A 36 9.58 -11.71 -17.34
N PRO A 37 9.49 -12.08 -18.64
CA PRO A 37 10.66 -12.16 -19.52
C PRO A 37 11.26 -10.78 -19.80
N ALA A 38 12.55 -10.73 -20.19
CA ALA A 38 13.30 -9.51 -20.47
C ALA A 38 12.61 -8.58 -21.49
N SER A 39 11.95 -9.16 -22.49
CA SER A 39 11.17 -8.44 -23.51
C SER A 39 9.99 -7.63 -22.97
N GLN A 40 9.57 -7.88 -21.72
CA GLN A 40 8.45 -7.20 -21.06
C GLN A 40 8.90 -6.31 -19.90
N TRP A 41 10.20 -6.17 -19.65
CA TRP A 41 10.71 -5.27 -18.62
C TRP A 41 10.61 -3.82 -19.07
N HIS A 42 10.53 -2.88 -18.12
CA HIS A 42 10.59 -1.45 -18.43
C HIS A 42 11.90 -1.05 -19.12
N ILE A 43 13.02 -1.60 -18.64
CA ILE A 43 14.33 -1.51 -19.27
C ILE A 43 14.69 -2.92 -19.73
N THR A 44 14.71 -3.13 -21.05
CA THR A 44 14.73 -4.47 -21.66
C THR A 44 16.13 -5.04 -21.89
N ASP A 45 17.15 -4.19 -21.89
CA ASP A 45 18.53 -4.51 -22.24
C ASP A 45 19.47 -4.61 -21.02
N GLU A 46 18.98 -4.31 -19.82
CA GLU A 46 19.76 -4.33 -18.58
C GLU A 46 19.12 -5.23 -17.52
N LYS A 47 19.97 -5.89 -16.73
CA LYS A 47 19.58 -6.65 -15.53
C LYS A 47 20.53 -6.41 -14.38
N VAL A 48 20.08 -6.79 -13.19
CA VAL A 48 20.94 -6.95 -12.01
C VAL A 48 21.03 -8.44 -11.65
N ILE A 49 22.26 -8.93 -11.46
CA ILE A 49 22.51 -10.27 -10.93
C ILE A 49 22.59 -10.14 -9.41
N PHE A 50 21.59 -10.66 -8.72
CA PHE A 50 21.46 -10.54 -7.27
C PHE A 50 21.75 -11.88 -6.58
N ASN A 51 22.58 -11.85 -5.53
CA ASN A 51 22.82 -13.01 -4.69
C ASN A 51 21.91 -12.97 -3.46
N ASN A 52 20.84 -13.77 -3.51
CA ASN A 52 19.88 -13.92 -2.44
C ASN A 52 20.24 -15.16 -1.59
N TYR A 53 21.07 -14.96 -0.56
CA TYR A 53 21.48 -16.03 0.37
C TYR A 53 22.09 -17.27 -0.29
N GLY A 54 22.91 -17.08 -1.32
CA GLY A 54 23.57 -18.15 -2.08
C GLY A 54 22.86 -18.50 -3.38
N ASN A 55 21.62 -18.04 -3.59
CA ASN A 55 20.90 -18.21 -4.85
C ASN A 55 21.14 -17.02 -5.76
N ILE A 56 21.66 -17.28 -6.95
CA ILE A 56 21.87 -16.23 -7.97
C ILE A 56 20.57 -16.05 -8.75
N GLU A 57 20.03 -14.83 -8.70
CA GLU A 57 18.75 -14.44 -9.29
C GLU A 57 18.96 -13.28 -10.27
N ASN A 58 18.23 -13.29 -11.39
CA ASN A 58 18.17 -12.15 -12.30
C ASN A 58 17.02 -11.22 -11.88
N HIS A 59 17.30 -9.94 -11.66
CA HIS A 59 16.27 -8.93 -11.40
C HIS A 59 16.22 -7.94 -12.56
N CYS A 60 15.02 -7.58 -13.01
CA CYS A 60 14.85 -6.36 -13.81
C CYS A 60 15.09 -5.14 -12.90
N LEU A 61 15.50 -4.02 -13.48
CA LEU A 61 15.84 -2.80 -12.73
C LEU A 61 14.66 -2.30 -11.89
N ALA A 62 13.45 -2.40 -12.43
CA ALA A 62 12.23 -2.01 -11.74
C ALA A 62 12.04 -2.78 -10.44
N CYS A 63 12.11 -4.12 -10.48
CA CYS A 63 12.03 -4.94 -9.27
C CYS A 63 13.24 -4.74 -8.34
N HIS A 64 14.45 -4.58 -8.90
CA HIS A 64 15.66 -4.42 -8.11
C HIS A 64 15.66 -3.14 -7.26
N SER A 65 14.94 -2.10 -7.69
CA SER A 65 14.79 -0.86 -6.91
C SER A 65 14.18 -1.05 -5.51
N LEU A 66 13.48 -2.16 -5.25
CA LEU A 66 12.99 -2.51 -3.91
C LEU A 66 14.05 -3.18 -3.01
N TYR A 67 15.16 -3.63 -3.60
CA TYR A 67 16.26 -4.34 -2.95
C TYR A 67 17.51 -3.46 -2.77
N GLU A 68 17.70 -2.50 -3.67
CA GLU A 68 18.83 -1.59 -3.66
C GLU A 68 18.80 -0.67 -2.43
N GLY A 69 19.97 -0.46 -1.84
CA GLY A 69 20.13 0.39 -0.66
C GLY A 69 21.13 1.50 -0.92
N SER A 70 20.98 2.63 -0.23
CA SER A 70 21.95 3.72 -0.32
C SER A 70 22.02 4.48 0.99
N VAL A 71 23.24 4.66 1.51
CA VAL A 71 23.48 5.53 2.68
C VAL A 71 23.19 6.98 2.32
N GLU A 72 23.56 7.41 1.11
CA GLU A 72 23.34 8.78 0.64
C GLU A 72 21.85 9.11 0.54
N LEU A 73 21.02 8.17 0.08
CA LEU A 73 19.58 8.40 -0.12
C LEU A 73 18.72 8.03 1.09
N PHE A 74 19.07 6.98 1.83
CA PHE A 74 18.21 6.41 2.88
C PHE A 74 18.90 6.32 4.25
N GLY A 75 20.14 6.80 4.37
CA GLY A 75 20.88 6.79 5.62
C GLY A 75 21.37 5.40 6.03
N VAL A 76 21.89 5.33 7.26
CA VAL A 76 22.51 4.12 7.81
C VAL A 76 21.48 3.32 8.59
N GLU A 77 21.28 2.06 8.22
CA GLU A 77 20.40 1.16 8.97
C GLU A 77 21.05 0.73 10.29
N ARG A 78 22.30 0.30 10.21
CA ARG A 78 23.14 -0.19 11.31
C ARG A 78 24.62 -0.14 10.94
N LEU A 79 25.49 -0.30 11.93
CA LEU A 79 26.92 -0.53 11.73
C LEU A 79 27.22 -2.03 11.87
N ALA A 80 27.73 -2.67 10.81
CA ALA A 80 28.20 -4.05 10.84
C ALA A 80 29.73 -4.05 10.91
N LYS A 81 30.28 -4.37 12.10
CA LYS A 81 31.73 -4.33 12.37
C LYS A 81 32.39 -2.98 12.00
N GLY A 82 31.67 -1.88 12.25
CA GLY A 82 32.13 -0.52 11.92
C GLY A 82 31.79 -0.05 10.51
N THR A 83 31.37 -0.93 9.61
CA THR A 83 30.94 -0.56 8.25
C THR A 83 29.46 -0.16 8.24
N PRO A 84 29.10 1.02 7.70
CA PRO A 84 27.71 1.41 7.51
C PRO A 84 26.98 0.45 6.57
N VAL A 85 25.87 -0.10 7.05
CA VAL A 85 24.94 -0.86 6.21
C VAL A 85 23.88 0.11 5.71
N PRO A 86 23.71 0.27 4.38
CA PRO A 86 22.72 1.16 3.82
C PRO A 86 21.31 0.71 4.19
N MET A 87 20.45 1.68 4.48
CA MET A 87 19.02 1.40 4.53
C MET A 87 18.48 1.20 3.11
N LYS A 88 17.40 0.42 3.02
CA LYS A 88 16.65 0.19 1.80
C LYS A 88 15.16 0.16 2.07
N LEU A 89 14.35 0.55 1.09
CA LEU A 89 12.88 0.49 1.16
C LEU A 89 12.41 -0.91 1.54
N GLY A 90 13.10 -1.93 1.04
CA GLY A 90 12.80 -3.32 1.33
C GLY A 90 12.89 -3.75 2.80
N MET A 91 13.59 -3.00 3.66
CA MET A 91 13.76 -3.31 5.09
C MET A 91 12.93 -2.44 6.02
N ALA A 92 12.22 -1.44 5.48
CA ALA A 92 11.33 -0.57 6.23
C ALA A 92 9.99 -1.28 6.50
N THR A 93 10.01 -2.37 7.26
CA THR A 93 8.79 -3.14 7.58
C THR A 93 7.79 -2.24 8.35
N GLY A 94 6.52 -2.30 7.95
CA GLY A 94 5.48 -1.44 8.49
C GLY A 94 5.53 0.00 7.98
N CYS A 95 6.38 0.28 6.99
CA CYS A 95 6.40 1.54 6.26
C CYS A 95 5.80 1.36 4.87
N GLY A 96 5.25 2.43 4.33
CA GLY A 96 4.62 2.46 3.02
C GLY A 96 5.15 3.59 2.15
N VAL A 97 4.59 3.69 0.95
CA VAL A 97 4.88 4.77 0.01
C VAL A 97 3.64 5.10 -0.79
N LEU A 98 3.42 6.40 -1.02
CA LEU A 98 2.59 6.90 -2.10
C LEU A 98 3.51 7.37 -3.23
N VAL A 99 3.26 6.85 -4.43
CA VAL A 99 3.95 7.27 -5.66
C VAL A 99 2.90 7.83 -6.62
N THR A 100 3.08 9.08 -7.01
CA THR A 100 2.32 9.72 -8.09
C THR A 100 3.30 10.18 -9.18
N PRO A 101 2.81 10.58 -10.37
CA PRO A 101 3.67 11.14 -11.41
C PRO A 101 4.44 12.40 -10.99
N THR A 102 3.91 13.15 -10.01
CA THR A 102 4.47 14.44 -9.59
C THR A 102 5.21 14.37 -8.26
N LYS A 103 4.90 13.39 -7.41
CA LYS A 103 5.41 13.33 -6.04
C LYS A 103 5.50 11.90 -5.52
N THR A 104 6.56 11.63 -4.75
CA THR A 104 6.69 10.42 -3.95
C THR A 104 6.82 10.78 -2.48
N THR A 105 6.02 10.14 -1.64
CA THR A 105 5.97 10.35 -0.18
C THR A 105 6.11 9.02 0.54
N LEU A 106 7.12 8.91 1.41
CA LEU A 106 7.32 7.77 2.29
C LEU A 106 6.53 7.94 3.59
N PHE A 107 5.77 6.91 3.93
CA PHE A 107 5.05 6.77 5.21
C PHE A 107 5.88 5.91 6.14
N LEU A 108 6.56 6.53 7.08
CA LEU A 108 7.57 5.88 7.91
C LEU A 108 7.10 5.79 9.37
N ASN A 109 7.49 4.70 10.03
CA ASN A 109 7.48 4.61 11.49
C ASN A 109 8.83 5.14 12.03
N GLY A 110 9.33 4.60 13.14
CA GLY A 110 10.64 4.99 13.72
C GLY A 110 11.84 4.94 12.76
N PHE A 111 11.73 4.34 11.57
CA PHE A 111 12.72 4.46 10.49
C PHE A 111 12.97 5.90 10.00
N ILE A 112 12.01 6.82 10.16
CA ILE A 112 12.18 8.22 9.74
C ILE A 112 13.40 8.88 10.37
N LYS A 113 13.75 8.51 11.61
CA LYS A 113 14.92 9.06 12.32
C LYS A 113 16.24 8.68 11.65
N LYS A 114 16.29 7.52 11.01
CA LYS A 114 17.48 7.02 10.31
C LYS A 114 17.50 7.53 8.86
N MET A 115 16.37 7.45 8.16
CA MET A 115 16.27 7.97 6.79
C MET A 115 16.41 9.50 6.72
N GLY A 116 15.96 10.22 7.75
CA GLY A 116 16.13 11.67 7.87
C GLY A 116 17.57 12.12 8.12
N GLN A 117 18.50 11.20 8.38
CA GLN A 117 19.93 11.47 8.48
C GLN A 117 20.67 11.23 7.16
N ALA A 118 19.97 10.83 6.10
CA ALA A 118 20.56 10.70 4.78
C ALA A 118 21.06 12.06 4.27
N ASP A 119 22.15 12.05 3.49
CA ASP A 119 22.72 13.27 2.92
C ASP A 119 21.79 13.89 1.87
N LYS A 120 21.08 13.05 1.10
CA LYS A 120 20.19 13.44 0.00
C LYS A 120 18.92 12.58 0.00
N PRO A 121 18.02 12.75 0.99
CA PRO A 121 16.77 12.01 1.01
C PRO A 121 15.96 12.32 -0.27
N PRO A 122 15.64 11.31 -1.10
CA PRO A 122 15.07 11.56 -2.41
C PRO A 122 13.57 11.88 -2.37
N PHE A 123 12.90 11.62 -1.25
CA PHE A 123 11.44 11.68 -1.12
C PHE A 123 11.03 12.45 0.13
N GLU A 124 9.82 13.01 0.08
CA GLU A 124 9.17 13.52 1.30
C GLU A 124 8.94 12.36 2.27
N MET A 125 9.16 12.60 3.57
CA MET A 125 8.98 11.60 4.62
C MET A 125 7.99 12.11 5.66
N ILE A 126 7.02 11.27 6.00
CA ILE A 126 6.01 11.56 7.02
C ILE A 126 6.08 10.47 8.09
N GLU A 127 6.12 10.86 9.36
CA GLU A 127 6.06 9.93 10.50
C GLU A 127 4.60 9.49 10.72
N LEU A 128 4.15 8.57 9.87
CA LEU A 128 2.80 8.03 9.86
C LEU A 128 2.86 6.63 9.24
N SER A 129 2.23 5.62 9.86
CA SER A 129 2.30 4.24 9.37
C SER A 129 1.05 3.42 9.68
N GLY A 130 0.87 2.29 8.98
CA GLY A 130 -0.23 1.35 9.18
C GLY A 130 -1.61 1.99 8.95
N ASN A 131 -2.59 1.64 9.77
CA ASN A 131 -3.97 2.14 9.64
C ASN A 131 -4.08 3.67 9.63
N ALA A 132 -3.20 4.38 10.32
CA ALA A 132 -3.22 5.85 10.33
C ALA A 132 -2.83 6.42 8.96
N ALA A 133 -1.87 5.79 8.26
CA ALA A 133 -1.51 6.18 6.89
C ALA A 133 -2.64 5.86 5.90
N HIS A 134 -3.29 4.69 6.02
CA HIS A 134 -4.43 4.35 5.17
C HIS A 134 -5.59 5.35 5.32
N LYS A 135 -5.91 5.74 6.56
CA LYS A 135 -6.93 6.76 6.83
C LYS A 135 -6.54 8.12 6.27
N ALA A 136 -5.27 8.51 6.33
CA ALA A 136 -4.79 9.74 5.71
C ALA A 136 -4.94 9.72 4.18
N MET A 137 -4.67 8.58 3.53
CA MET A 137 -4.89 8.39 2.09
C MET A 137 -6.36 8.49 1.70
N ILE A 138 -7.27 7.95 2.52
CA ILE A 138 -8.72 8.06 2.28
C ILE A 138 -9.20 9.50 2.43
N ALA A 139 -8.69 10.21 3.43
CA ALA A 139 -9.06 11.59 3.69
C ALA A 139 -8.52 12.56 2.62
N ASN A 140 -7.31 12.30 2.12
CA ASN A 140 -6.61 13.16 1.17
C ASN A 140 -6.02 12.34 0.01
N PRO A 141 -6.86 11.77 -0.87
CA PRO A 141 -6.36 11.01 -2.01
C PRO A 141 -5.63 11.92 -3.01
N PRO A 142 -4.67 11.39 -3.78
CA PRO A 142 -4.09 12.10 -4.91
C PRO A 142 -5.14 12.48 -5.95
N THR A 143 -4.89 13.57 -6.67
CA THR A 143 -5.76 14.05 -7.75
C THR A 143 -5.44 13.41 -9.09
N GLU A 144 -4.28 12.76 -9.20
CA GLU A 144 -3.81 12.12 -10.40
C GLU A 144 -4.67 10.91 -10.79
N PRO A 145 -4.86 10.66 -12.11
CA PRO A 145 -5.75 9.60 -12.60
C PRO A 145 -5.28 8.19 -12.20
N GLU A 146 -3.97 8.03 -12.01
CA GLU A 146 -3.36 6.80 -11.53
C GLU A 146 -2.24 7.12 -10.55
N TYR A 147 -2.19 6.35 -9.47
CA TYR A 147 -1.12 6.42 -8.47
C TYR A 147 -0.91 5.05 -7.85
N LEU A 148 0.26 4.81 -7.29
CA LEU A 148 0.59 3.59 -6.59
C LEU A 148 0.65 3.87 -5.09
N TYR A 149 -0.10 3.08 -4.32
CA TYR A 149 -0.02 3.11 -2.87
C TYR A 149 0.40 1.73 -2.34
N ILE A 150 1.58 1.70 -1.72
CA ILE A 150 2.07 0.55 -0.96
C ILE A 150 1.85 0.86 0.51
N GLY A 151 0.92 0.14 1.14
CA GLY A 151 0.61 0.31 2.57
C GLY A 151 1.73 -0.22 3.46
N ASN A 152 2.39 -1.28 3.01
CA ASN A 152 3.50 -1.90 3.72
C ASN A 152 4.46 -2.59 2.74
N PHE A 153 5.73 -2.19 2.72
CA PHE A 153 6.74 -2.85 1.91
C PHE A 153 6.97 -4.32 2.29
N GLY A 154 6.74 -4.70 3.56
CA GLY A 154 7.02 -6.04 4.07
C GLY A 154 8.51 -6.44 4.00
N ARG A 155 8.77 -7.74 3.95
CA ARG A 155 10.07 -8.42 3.81
C ARG A 155 10.22 -9.16 2.47
N LYS A 156 9.14 -9.74 1.92
CA LYS A 156 9.17 -10.55 0.69
C LYS A 156 8.72 -9.74 -0.53
N LYS A 157 9.68 -9.27 -1.33
CA LYS A 157 9.36 -8.33 -2.43
C LYS A 157 8.73 -8.99 -3.64
N ALA A 158 8.98 -10.27 -3.90
CA ALA A 158 8.28 -10.99 -4.96
C ALA A 158 6.76 -11.04 -4.68
N GLU A 159 6.37 -11.38 -3.45
CA GLU A 159 4.96 -11.37 -3.04
C GLU A 159 4.36 -9.95 -3.13
N LEU A 160 5.08 -8.92 -2.63
CA LEU A 160 4.65 -7.53 -2.80
C LEU A 160 4.43 -7.18 -4.27
N VAL A 161 5.41 -7.41 -5.14
CA VAL A 161 5.32 -7.07 -6.57
C VAL A 161 4.14 -7.76 -7.25
N SER A 162 3.84 -9.00 -6.87
CA SER A 162 2.68 -9.73 -7.39
C SER A 162 1.33 -9.13 -6.96
N ASN A 163 1.30 -8.44 -5.81
CA ASN A 163 0.11 -7.81 -5.23
C ASN A 163 0.01 -6.30 -5.56
N MET A 164 1.00 -5.73 -6.26
CA MET A 164 1.00 -4.32 -6.62
C MET A 164 -0.01 -4.05 -7.74
N ALA A 165 -0.86 -3.06 -7.52
CA ALA A 165 -1.72 -2.50 -8.55
C ALA A 165 -1.89 -1.00 -8.35
N LEU A 166 -2.24 -0.31 -9.44
CA LEU A 166 -2.49 1.12 -9.42
C LEU A 166 -3.88 1.39 -8.84
N SER A 167 -3.95 2.47 -8.08
CA SER A 167 -5.18 3.08 -7.60
C SER A 167 -5.68 4.11 -8.61
N SER A 168 -6.95 4.47 -8.49
CA SER A 168 -7.61 5.55 -9.22
C SER A 168 -8.30 6.50 -8.24
N PRO A 169 -8.88 7.63 -8.69
CA PRO A 169 -9.65 8.51 -7.83
C PRO A 169 -10.82 7.82 -7.11
N ASP A 170 -11.44 6.83 -7.76
CA ASP A 170 -12.61 6.14 -7.22
C ASP A 170 -12.26 4.90 -6.38
N THR A 171 -11.07 4.33 -6.59
CA THR A 171 -10.63 3.08 -5.96
C THR A 171 -9.22 3.21 -5.42
N LEU A 172 -9.10 3.13 -4.10
CA LEU A 172 -7.81 2.98 -3.43
C LEU A 172 -7.45 1.50 -3.39
N VAL A 173 -6.28 1.18 -3.92
CA VAL A 173 -5.63 -0.11 -3.79
C VAL A 173 -4.50 0.01 -2.78
N ILE A 174 -4.64 -0.66 -1.64
CA ILE A 174 -3.59 -0.77 -0.63
C ILE A 174 -2.78 -2.02 -0.94
N CYS A 175 -1.57 -1.84 -1.48
CA CYS A 175 -0.67 -2.95 -1.80
C CYS A 175 0.16 -3.31 -0.57
N GLU A 176 0.17 -4.59 -0.19
CA GLU A 176 1.02 -5.12 0.87
C GLU A 176 1.69 -6.43 0.41
N GLU A 177 2.66 -6.91 1.18
CA GLU A 177 3.38 -8.15 0.86
C GLU A 177 2.45 -9.32 0.57
N ALA A 178 1.52 -9.62 1.48
CA ALA A 178 0.71 -10.84 1.42
C ALA A 178 -0.65 -10.65 0.75
N THR A 179 -1.09 -9.40 0.59
CA THR A 179 -2.47 -9.08 0.21
C THR A 179 -2.57 -7.76 -0.53
N GLN A 180 -3.64 -7.63 -1.29
CA GLN A 180 -4.12 -6.38 -1.84
C GLN A 180 -5.50 -6.07 -1.24
N THR A 181 -5.68 -4.87 -0.69
CA THR A 181 -6.98 -4.41 -0.19
C THR A 181 -7.55 -3.36 -1.13
N ILE A 182 -8.72 -3.65 -1.70
CA ILE A 182 -9.44 -2.74 -2.59
C ILE A 182 -10.51 -2.00 -1.78
N VAL A 183 -10.50 -0.67 -1.86
CA VAL A 183 -11.34 0.23 -1.07
C VAL A 183 -12.06 1.21 -2.00
N PRO A 184 -13.38 1.11 -2.15
CA PRO A 184 -14.17 2.09 -2.88
C PRO A 184 -14.18 3.43 -2.13
N MET A 185 -13.63 4.48 -2.75
CA MET A 185 -13.30 5.73 -2.05
C MET A 185 -14.53 6.53 -1.67
N ALA A 186 -15.51 6.66 -2.58
CA ALA A 186 -16.70 7.48 -2.35
C ALA A 186 -17.49 7.03 -1.10
N VAL A 187 -17.95 5.78 -1.08
CA VAL A 187 -18.72 5.25 0.06
C VAL A 187 -17.93 5.22 1.37
N THR A 188 -16.63 4.96 1.32
CA THR A 188 -15.79 4.94 2.53
C THR A 188 -15.69 6.34 3.13
N ARG A 189 -15.46 7.36 2.29
CA ARG A 189 -15.42 8.76 2.71
C ARG A 189 -16.78 9.23 3.21
N ASP A 190 -17.86 8.90 2.51
CA ASP A 190 -19.22 9.26 2.92
C ASP A 190 -19.56 8.69 4.31
N LEU A 191 -19.18 7.44 4.60
CA LEU A 191 -19.37 6.85 5.93
C LEU A 191 -18.59 7.59 7.02
N ILE A 192 -17.34 7.95 6.75
CA ILE A 192 -16.50 8.73 7.67
C ILE A 192 -17.13 10.11 7.91
N ASP A 193 -17.52 10.80 6.84
CA ASP A 193 -18.06 12.15 6.88
C ASP A 193 -19.41 12.19 7.59
N VAL A 194 -20.34 11.31 7.23
CA VAL A 194 -21.65 11.21 7.87
C VAL A 194 -21.52 10.86 9.36
N SER A 195 -20.61 9.96 9.72
CA SER A 195 -20.40 9.60 11.14
C SER A 195 -19.89 10.79 11.96
N ARG A 196 -18.99 11.58 11.36
CA ARG A 196 -18.46 12.80 11.97
C ARG A 196 -19.51 13.89 12.08
N ASP A 197 -20.29 14.13 11.01
CA ASP A 197 -21.40 15.10 10.99
C ASP A 197 -22.44 14.80 12.08
N LEU A 198 -22.74 13.51 12.28
CA LEU A 198 -23.68 13.04 13.30
C LEU A 198 -23.08 13.03 14.72
N GLY A 199 -21.78 13.34 14.87
CA GLY A 199 -21.10 13.35 16.16
C GLY A 199 -21.02 11.96 16.82
N LEU A 200 -20.99 10.89 16.03
CA LEU A 200 -20.95 9.52 16.56
C LEU A 200 -19.66 9.27 17.35
N LYS A 201 -19.81 8.68 18.53
CA LYS A 201 -18.68 8.24 19.33
C LYS A 201 -18.03 7.03 18.69
N THR A 202 -16.72 6.88 18.89
CA THR A 202 -15.95 5.71 18.44
C THR A 202 -16.58 4.38 18.88
N SER A 203 -17.18 4.33 20.08
CA SER A 203 -17.88 3.14 20.58
C SER A 203 -19.13 2.79 19.78
N GLU A 204 -19.86 3.79 19.28
CA GLU A 204 -21.07 3.59 18.47
C GLU A 204 -20.69 3.08 17.09
N VAL A 205 -19.72 3.73 16.44
CA VAL A 205 -19.17 3.29 15.15
C VAL A 205 -18.63 1.86 15.23
N ASN A 206 -17.88 1.53 16.29
CA ASN A 206 -17.39 0.17 16.50
C ASN A 206 -18.51 -0.85 16.74
N GLY A 207 -19.59 -0.45 17.43
CA GLY A 207 -20.79 -1.27 17.61
C GLY A 207 -21.44 -1.64 16.28
N ILE A 208 -21.61 -0.64 15.40
CA ILE A 208 -22.16 -0.81 14.04
C ILE A 208 -21.24 -1.72 13.22
N LYS A 209 -19.94 -1.40 13.16
CA LYS A 209 -18.92 -2.21 12.44
C LYS A 209 -18.93 -3.66 12.88
N ARG A 210 -19.05 -3.93 14.18
CA ARG A 210 -19.08 -5.30 14.72
C ARG A 210 -20.31 -6.06 14.24
N LEU A 211 -21.50 -5.46 14.31
CA LEU A 211 -22.74 -6.12 13.87
C LEU A 211 -22.71 -6.38 12.35
N LEU A 212 -22.29 -5.39 11.55
CA LEU A 212 -22.16 -5.56 10.10
C LEU A 212 -21.11 -6.60 9.72
N ARG A 213 -19.98 -6.65 10.44
CA ARG A 213 -18.97 -7.71 10.25
C ARG A 213 -19.58 -9.08 10.50
N GLN A 214 -20.33 -9.27 11.59
CA GLN A 214 -20.99 -10.55 11.87
C GLN A 214 -21.95 -10.95 10.76
N LEU A 215 -22.70 -9.99 10.21
CA LEU A 215 -23.57 -10.23 9.06
C LEU A 215 -22.77 -10.66 7.82
N TYR A 216 -21.71 -9.94 7.47
CA TYR A 216 -20.93 -10.21 6.26
C TYR A 216 -20.05 -11.46 6.35
N THR A 217 -19.73 -11.93 7.55
CA THR A 217 -19.06 -13.22 7.76
C THR A 217 -20.03 -14.38 7.98
N GLY A 218 -21.35 -14.15 7.91
CA GLY A 218 -22.37 -15.19 8.14
C GLY A 218 -22.48 -15.67 9.59
N ALA A 219 -21.92 -14.94 10.55
CA ALA A 219 -22.02 -15.26 11.97
C ALA A 219 -23.41 -14.96 12.55
N ILE A 220 -24.17 -14.08 11.90
CA ILE A 220 -25.60 -13.85 12.15
C ILE A 220 -26.37 -13.93 10.82
N SER A 221 -27.60 -14.43 10.89
CA SER A 221 -28.49 -14.50 9.73
C SER A 221 -29.04 -13.11 9.38
N PRO A 222 -29.30 -12.81 8.09
CA PRO A 222 -30.11 -11.65 7.70
C PRO A 222 -31.49 -11.62 8.36
N ASP A 223 -32.06 -12.79 8.70
CA ASP A 223 -33.37 -12.94 9.35
C ASP A 223 -33.32 -12.84 10.89
N ASP A 224 -32.17 -12.46 11.46
CA ASP A 224 -32.01 -12.35 12.91
C ASP A 224 -32.82 -11.16 13.47
N ASP A 225 -33.73 -11.43 14.41
CA ASP A 225 -34.62 -10.42 15.01
C ASP A 225 -33.85 -9.25 15.64
N LYS A 226 -32.70 -9.53 16.25
CA LYS A 226 -31.87 -8.52 16.90
C LYS A 226 -31.18 -7.63 15.86
N LEU A 227 -30.73 -8.21 14.74
CA LEU A 227 -30.25 -7.44 13.60
C LEU A 227 -31.34 -6.51 13.06
N HIS A 228 -32.55 -7.03 12.81
CA HIS A 228 -33.67 -6.22 12.32
C HIS A 228 -34.03 -5.06 13.25
N SER A 229 -34.03 -5.30 14.56
CA SER A 229 -34.27 -4.27 15.58
C SER A 229 -33.20 -3.16 15.54
N GLU A 230 -31.92 -3.53 15.49
CA GLU A 230 -30.82 -2.55 15.39
C GLU A 230 -30.86 -1.76 14.08
N LEU A 231 -31.10 -2.41 12.95
CA LEU A 231 -31.22 -1.74 11.65
C LEU A 231 -32.38 -0.75 11.63
N SER A 232 -33.54 -1.11 12.21
CA SER A 232 -34.70 -0.22 12.33
C SER A 232 -34.42 0.99 13.22
N LYS A 233 -33.68 0.77 14.31
CA LYS A 233 -33.20 1.85 15.18
C LYS A 233 -32.24 2.79 14.43
N TRP A 234 -31.30 2.26 13.66
CA TRP A 234 -30.36 3.10 12.90
C TRP A 234 -31.08 3.87 11.79
N ALA A 235 -32.06 3.26 11.12
CA ALA A 235 -32.87 3.93 10.09
C ALA A 235 -33.65 5.14 10.63
N SER A 236 -34.10 5.08 11.88
CA SER A 236 -34.83 6.18 12.54
C SER A 236 -33.90 7.21 13.19
N GLN A 237 -32.84 6.74 13.87
CA GLN A 237 -31.93 7.60 14.63
C GLN A 237 -30.91 8.31 13.72
N TRP A 238 -30.42 7.62 12.69
CA TRP A 238 -29.35 8.08 11.79
C TRP A 238 -29.70 7.80 10.32
N PRO A 239 -30.77 8.39 9.77
CA PRO A 239 -31.25 8.09 8.42
C PRO A 239 -30.18 8.28 7.35
N ARG A 240 -29.40 9.37 7.41
CA ARG A 240 -28.26 9.61 6.50
C ARG A 240 -27.21 8.49 6.55
N LEU A 241 -26.86 8.01 7.74
CA LEU A 241 -25.89 6.92 7.88
C LEU A 241 -26.46 5.62 7.31
N PHE A 242 -27.72 5.32 7.63
CA PHE A 242 -28.40 4.13 7.15
C PHE A 242 -28.50 4.11 5.62
N ASP A 243 -28.80 5.24 4.99
CA ASP A 243 -28.82 5.35 3.54
C ASP A 243 -27.41 5.20 2.93
N THR A 244 -26.39 5.77 3.56
CA THR A 244 -25.00 5.59 3.13
C THR A 244 -24.57 4.11 3.21
N LEU A 245 -24.94 3.40 4.28
CA LEU A 245 -24.65 1.97 4.43
C LEU A 245 -25.26 1.12 3.30
N LYS A 246 -26.41 1.51 2.74
CA LYS A 246 -27.03 0.81 1.59
C LYS A 246 -26.25 0.98 0.29
N THR A 247 -25.42 2.01 0.18
CA THR A 247 -24.59 2.26 -1.02
C THR A 247 -23.31 1.41 -1.05
N MET A 248 -23.02 0.66 0.02
CA MET A 248 -21.87 -0.25 0.04
C MET A 248 -21.98 -1.31 -1.07
N PRO A 249 -20.85 -1.72 -1.67
CA PRO A 249 -20.82 -2.68 -2.78
C PRO A 249 -21.44 -4.02 -2.38
N ALA A 250 -21.92 -4.80 -3.34
CA ALA A 250 -22.54 -6.10 -3.06
C ALA A 250 -21.56 -7.14 -2.46
N ASP A 251 -20.29 -7.07 -2.85
CA ASP A 251 -19.24 -7.99 -2.40
C ASP A 251 -18.95 -7.85 -0.88
N PRO A 252 -19.18 -8.91 -0.07
CA PRO A 252 -18.89 -8.92 1.35
C PRO A 252 -17.42 -8.61 1.69
N HIS A 253 -16.45 -9.00 0.85
CA HIS A 253 -15.04 -8.72 1.11
C HIS A 253 -14.73 -7.23 1.01
N GLN A 254 -15.27 -6.55 0.00
CA GLN A 254 -15.15 -5.10 -0.12
C GLN A 254 -15.84 -4.38 1.04
N ARG A 255 -17.01 -4.85 1.49
CA ARG A 255 -17.67 -4.30 2.68
C ARG A 255 -16.78 -4.42 3.91
N LEU A 256 -16.16 -5.57 4.14
CA LEU A 256 -15.24 -5.77 5.26
C LEU A 256 -14.03 -4.84 5.21
N ASN A 257 -13.49 -4.55 4.03
CA ASN A 257 -12.42 -3.57 3.84
C ASN A 257 -12.87 -2.15 4.20
N ILE A 258 -14.05 -1.74 3.73
CA ILE A 258 -14.66 -0.45 4.07
C ILE A 258 -14.84 -0.34 5.59
N LEU A 259 -15.43 -1.36 6.21
CA LEU A 259 -15.62 -1.37 7.66
C LEU A 259 -14.30 -1.30 8.42
N GLN A 260 -13.22 -1.89 7.93
CA GLN A 260 -11.92 -1.81 8.59
C GLN A 260 -11.38 -0.37 8.64
N LEU A 261 -11.62 0.41 7.59
CA LEU A 261 -11.02 1.72 7.39
C LEU A 261 -11.93 2.90 7.78
N TRP A 262 -13.24 2.68 7.88
CA TRP A 262 -14.19 3.53 8.61
C TRP A 262 -13.76 3.67 10.08
#